data_AF-E6PBZ1-F1
#
_entry.id   AF-E6PBZ1-F1
#
_cell.length_a   1.000
_cell.length_b   1.000
_cell.length_c   1.000
_cell.angle_alpha   90.00
_cell.angle_beta   90.00
_cell.angle_gamma   90.00
#
_symmetry.space_group_name_H-M   'P 1'
#
loop_
_entity.id
_entity.type
_entity.pdbx_description
1 polymer ?
#
loop_
_entity_poly.entity_id
_entity_poly.type
_entity_poly.pdbx_seq_one_letter_code
_entity_poly.pdbx_strand_id
1 'polypeptide(L)'
;MVRDLVGTISREKAEMGILLTMAQPTGPMLKEAASAGFYTSPMGGKHPTIQILTIADLLDGKGIDYPSRSQRADLTFKKARRIVSEVQSLPFSALLPIGVDADRTDDDSEDDGTQD
;
A
#
# COMPACT_ATOMS: atom_id res chain seq x y z
N MET A 1 3.44 -29.09 -19.00
CA MET A 1 3.11 -27.71 -18.58
C MET A 1 1.84 -27.65 -17.73
N VAL A 2 0.63 -27.91 -18.26
CA VAL A 2 -0.59 -27.88 -17.43
C VAL A 2 -0.54 -28.93 -16.31
N ARG A 3 -0.12 -30.17 -16.63
CA ARG A 3 0.10 -31.23 -15.64
C ARG A 3 1.11 -30.85 -14.54
N ASP A 4 2.15 -30.09 -14.90
CA ASP A 4 3.15 -29.64 -13.93
C ASP A 4 2.53 -28.62 -12.98
N LEU A 5 1.69 -27.71 -13.51
CA LEU A 5 0.91 -26.77 -12.70
C LEU A 5 -0.07 -27.49 -11.77
N VAL A 6 -0.77 -28.54 -12.25
CA VAL A 6 -1.61 -29.41 -11.40
C VAL A 6 -0.78 -29.97 -10.23
N GLY A 7 0.41 -30.49 -10.54
CA GLY A 7 1.33 -31.02 -9.55
C GLY A 7 1.77 -29.97 -8.52
N THR A 8 2.09 -28.75 -8.96
CA THR A 8 2.46 -27.64 -8.07
C THR A 8 1.31 -27.24 -7.16
N ILE A 9 0.08 -27.10 -7.69
CA ILE A 9 -1.10 -26.75 -6.88
C ILE A 9 -1.29 -27.76 -5.75
N SER A 10 -1.22 -29.05 -6.07
CA SER A 10 -1.37 -30.11 -5.07
C SER A 10 -0.23 -30.15 -4.05
N ARG A 11 1.01 -29.87 -4.47
CA ARG A 11 2.20 -29.88 -3.58
C ARG A 11 2.22 -28.70 -2.63
N GLU A 12 1.90 -27.51 -3.13
CA GLU A 12 1.93 -26.26 -2.37
C GLU A 12 0.61 -25.97 -1.65
N LYS A 13 -0.39 -26.86 -1.79
CA LYS A 13 -1.75 -26.67 -1.27
C LYS A 13 -2.35 -25.32 -1.72
N ALA A 14 -2.07 -24.94 -2.96
CA ALA A 14 -2.66 -23.74 -3.56
C ALA A 14 -4.15 -23.98 -3.84
N GLU A 15 -4.96 -22.94 -3.71
CA GLU A 15 -6.40 -23.03 -3.98
C GLU A 15 -6.71 -23.01 -5.48
N MET A 16 -5.91 -22.28 -6.27
CA MET A 16 -6.07 -22.12 -7.72
C MET A 16 -4.71 -21.91 -8.41
N GLY A 17 -4.65 -22.09 -9.72
CA GLY A 17 -3.50 -21.72 -10.56
C GLY A 17 -3.89 -21.25 -11.96
N ILE A 18 -3.12 -20.31 -12.50
CA ILE A 18 -3.34 -19.70 -13.81
C ILE A 18 -2.13 -19.96 -14.71
N LEU A 19 -2.38 -20.50 -15.91
CA LEU A 19 -1.39 -20.59 -16.98
C LEU A 19 -1.66 -19.50 -18.01
N LEU A 20 -0.75 -18.53 -18.12
CA LEU A 20 -0.78 -17.50 -19.16
C LEU A 20 0.13 -17.90 -20.33
N THR A 21 -0.38 -17.84 -21.56
CA THR A 21 0.33 -18.29 -22.77
C THR A 21 0.14 -17.34 -23.95
N MET A 22 1.11 -17.31 -24.87
CA MET A 22 0.97 -16.61 -26.16
C MET A 22 0.21 -17.46 -27.19
N ALA A 23 0.37 -18.78 -27.14
CA ALA A 23 -0.24 -19.71 -28.07
C ALA A 23 -1.62 -20.17 -27.58
N GLN A 24 -2.50 -20.52 -28.52
CA GLN A 24 -3.80 -21.08 -28.21
C GLN A 24 -3.68 -22.42 -27.46
N PRO A 25 -4.49 -22.63 -26.41
CA PRO A 25 -4.45 -23.88 -25.66
C PRO A 25 -4.95 -25.04 -26.50
N THR A 26 -4.29 -26.19 -26.39
CA THR A 26 -4.69 -27.41 -27.10
C THR A 26 -5.82 -28.13 -26.38
N GLY A 27 -6.55 -28.99 -27.08
CA GLY A 27 -7.63 -29.80 -26.48
C GLY A 27 -7.18 -30.61 -25.25
N PRO A 28 -6.04 -31.33 -25.29
CA PRO A 28 -5.50 -32.02 -24.13
C PRO A 28 -5.20 -31.09 -22.93
N MET A 29 -4.69 -29.88 -23.19
CA MET A 29 -4.45 -28.89 -22.13
C MET A 29 -5.73 -28.47 -21.42
N LEU A 30 -6.81 -28.24 -22.17
CA LEU A 30 -8.11 -27.89 -21.62
C LEU A 30 -8.71 -29.03 -20.80
N LYS A 31 -8.56 -30.29 -21.26
CA LYS A 31 -8.99 -31.47 -20.52
C LYS A 31 -8.24 -31.61 -19.19
N GLU A 32 -6.94 -31.38 -19.19
CA GLU A 32 -6.11 -31.44 -17.98
C GLU A 32 -6.44 -30.32 -16.99
N ALA A 33 -6.74 -29.11 -17.48
CA ALA A 33 -7.22 -28.03 -16.62
C ALA A 33 -8.60 -28.36 -16.01
N ALA A 34 -9.51 -28.92 -16.80
CA ALA A 34 -10.85 -29.28 -16.34
C ALA A 34 -10.85 -30.44 -15.32
N SER A 35 -9.90 -31.38 -15.43
CA SER A 35 -9.80 -32.51 -14.49
C SER A 35 -9.37 -32.08 -13.08
N ALA A 36 -8.75 -30.90 -12.94
CA ALA A 36 -8.42 -30.31 -11.64
C ALA A 36 -9.66 -29.81 -10.85
N GLY A 37 -10.83 -29.79 -11.48
CA GLY A 37 -12.11 -29.48 -10.83
C GLY A 37 -12.29 -28.00 -10.51
N PHE A 38 -13.09 -27.74 -9.47
CA PHE A 38 -13.48 -26.39 -9.06
C PHE A 38 -13.14 -26.15 -7.59
N TYR A 39 -12.51 -25.02 -7.32
CA TYR A 39 -12.41 -24.44 -6.00
C TYR A 39 -13.77 -23.84 -5.61
N THR A 40 -14.26 -24.19 -4.42
CA THR A 40 -15.47 -23.58 -3.86
C THR A 40 -15.06 -22.52 -2.86
N SER A 41 -15.45 -21.27 -3.11
CA SER A 41 -15.12 -20.18 -2.20
C SER A 41 -15.98 -20.27 -0.92
N PRO A 42 -15.46 -19.87 0.26
CA PRO A 42 -16.24 -19.82 1.50
C PRO A 42 -17.48 -18.91 1.43
N MET A 43 -17.48 -17.94 0.51
CA MET A 43 -18.56 -16.98 0.30
C MET A 43 -19.56 -17.42 -0.78
N GLY A 44 -19.40 -18.64 -1.28
CA GLY A 44 -20.19 -19.18 -2.38
C GLY A 44 -19.52 -18.96 -3.75
N GLY A 45 -19.99 -19.70 -4.73
CA GLY A 45 -19.41 -19.73 -6.07
C GLY A 45 -18.37 -20.83 -6.27
N LYS A 46 -18.31 -21.34 -7.50
CA LYS A 46 -17.34 -22.33 -7.95
C LYS A 46 -16.47 -21.68 -9.00
N HIS A 47 -15.16 -21.79 -8.81
CA HIS A 47 -14.15 -21.23 -9.71
C HIS A 47 -13.26 -22.38 -10.21
N PRO A 48 -12.88 -22.44 -11.49
CA PRO A 48 -11.99 -23.47 -11.97
C PRO A 48 -10.66 -23.44 -11.21
N THR A 49 -10.25 -24.58 -10.67
CA THR A 49 -8.97 -24.71 -9.93
C THR A 49 -7.80 -24.36 -10.84
N ILE A 50 -7.89 -24.70 -12.13
CA ILE A 50 -6.91 -24.34 -13.14
C ILE A 50 -7.59 -23.57 -14.26
N GLN A 51 -7.00 -22.43 -14.61
CA GLN A 51 -7.42 -21.60 -15.73
C GLN A 51 -6.26 -21.42 -16.71
N ILE A 52 -6.58 -21.48 -18.00
CA ILE A 52 -5.61 -21.21 -19.06
C ILE A 52 -6.13 -19.98 -19.80
N LEU A 53 -5.29 -18.94 -19.87
CA LEU A 53 -5.60 -17.70 -20.55
C LEU A 53 -4.52 -17.41 -21.58
N THR A 54 -4.91 -16.85 -22.71
CA THR A 54 -3.96 -16.31 -23.68
C THR A 54 -3.75 -14.81 -23.45
N ILE A 55 -2.63 -14.26 -23.94
CA ILE A 55 -2.46 -12.80 -23.94
C ILE A 55 -3.55 -12.12 -24.78
N ALA A 56 -3.97 -12.73 -25.90
CA ALA A 56 -5.08 -12.24 -26.69
C ALA A 56 -6.37 -12.15 -25.86
N ASP A 57 -6.68 -13.20 -25.08
CA ASP A 57 -7.85 -13.21 -24.19
C ASP A 57 -7.84 -12.04 -23.20
N LEU A 58 -6.67 -11.74 -22.59
CA LEU A 58 -6.54 -10.62 -21.65
C LEU A 58 -6.73 -9.27 -22.34
N LEU A 59 -6.19 -9.11 -23.56
CA LEU A 59 -6.34 -7.88 -24.34
C LEU A 59 -7.77 -7.69 -24.84
N ASP A 60 -8.50 -8.77 -25.08
CA ASP A 60 -9.94 -8.77 -25.40
C ASP A 60 -10.82 -8.54 -24.15
N GLY A 61 -10.22 -8.34 -22.98
CA GLY A 61 -10.91 -8.03 -21.73
C GLY A 61 -11.42 -9.25 -20.96
N LYS A 62 -11.03 -10.48 -21.33
CA LYS A 62 -11.29 -11.65 -20.47
C LYS A 62 -10.44 -11.53 -19.21
N GLY A 63 -11.10 -11.54 -18.05
CA GLY A 63 -10.44 -11.56 -16.75
C GLY A 63 -10.16 -12.97 -16.27
N ILE A 64 -9.34 -13.07 -15.23
CA ILE A 64 -9.23 -14.30 -14.42
C ILE A 64 -10.53 -14.45 -13.63
N ASP A 65 -11.07 -15.66 -13.58
CA ASP A 65 -12.18 -15.99 -12.68
C ASP A 65 -11.62 -16.26 -11.27
N TYR A 66 -11.89 -15.37 -10.33
CA TYR A 66 -11.46 -15.54 -8.95
C TYR A 66 -12.55 -15.00 -8.01
N PRO A 67 -12.65 -15.52 -6.78
CA PRO A 67 -13.60 -15.01 -5.80
C PRO A 67 -13.38 -13.50 -5.61
N SER A 68 -14.43 -12.73 -5.94
CA SER A 68 -14.36 -11.27 -6.04
C SER A 68 -13.88 -10.60 -4.74
N ARG A 69 -13.12 -9.50 -4.87
CA ARG A 69 -12.82 -8.62 -3.72
C ARG A 69 -14.08 -7.99 -3.11
N SER A 70 -15.15 -7.80 -3.86
CA SER A 70 -16.42 -7.32 -3.29
C SER A 70 -17.08 -8.35 -2.38
N GLN A 71 -16.73 -9.63 -2.53
CA GLN A 71 -17.11 -10.67 -1.58
C GLN A 71 -16.19 -10.60 -0.35
N ARG A 72 -14.90 -10.28 -0.49
CA ARG A 72 -13.98 -9.99 0.64
C ARG A 72 -14.29 -8.64 1.32
N ALA A 73 -15.33 -8.58 2.15
CA ALA A 73 -15.66 -7.38 2.90
C ALA A 73 -14.54 -6.92 3.86
N ASP A 74 -13.73 -7.80 4.49
CA ASP A 74 -13.08 -7.36 5.76
C ASP A 74 -11.61 -7.70 6.05
N LEU A 75 -10.77 -8.25 5.16
CA LEU A 75 -9.50 -8.87 5.63
C LEU A 75 -8.12 -8.33 5.21
N THR A 76 -7.92 -7.35 4.30
CA THR A 76 -6.50 -6.98 3.98
C THR A 76 -6.21 -5.57 3.44
N PHE A 77 -6.80 -4.52 3.98
CA PHE A 77 -6.18 -3.20 3.90
C PHE A 77 -6.01 -2.63 5.30
N LYS A 78 -4.86 -2.92 5.94
CA LYS A 78 -4.39 -2.13 7.08
C LYS A 78 -4.21 -0.70 6.59
N LYS A 79 -5.20 0.15 6.85
CA LYS A 79 -5.17 1.58 6.49
C LYS A 79 -3.92 2.19 7.12
N ALA A 80 -3.04 2.75 6.28
CA ALA A 80 -1.83 3.41 6.75
C ALA A 80 -2.21 4.49 7.76
N ARG A 81 -1.45 4.59 8.86
CA ARG A 81 -1.67 5.65 9.86
C ARG A 81 -1.42 6.98 9.16
N ARG A 82 -2.42 7.84 9.09
CA ARG A 82 -2.27 9.19 8.58
C ARG A 82 -1.39 9.95 9.56
N ILE A 83 -0.17 10.31 9.16
CA ILE A 83 0.64 11.25 9.90
C ILE A 83 0.06 12.64 9.60
N VAL A 84 -0.57 13.25 10.59
CA VAL A 84 -0.82 14.69 10.58
C VAL A 84 0.47 15.30 11.11
N SER A 85 1.29 15.86 10.22
CA SER A 85 2.36 16.74 10.67
C SER A 85 1.71 17.99 11.24
N GLU A 86 1.77 18.15 12.55
CA GLU A 86 1.47 19.41 13.23
C GLU A 86 2.44 20.46 12.64
N VAL A 87 1.96 21.28 11.71
CA VAL A 87 2.69 22.48 11.31
C VAL A 87 2.54 23.43 12.49
N GLN A 88 3.51 23.40 13.40
CA GLN A 88 3.58 24.35 14.48
C GLN A 88 3.83 25.73 13.86
N SER A 89 2.76 26.49 13.64
CA SER A 89 2.85 27.87 13.19
C SER A 89 3.35 28.72 14.36
N LEU A 90 4.67 28.83 14.52
CA LEU A 90 5.24 29.88 15.33
C LEU A 90 5.12 31.20 14.56
N PRO A 91 4.55 32.26 15.13
CA PRO A 91 4.44 33.53 14.45
C PRO A 91 5.82 34.12 14.21
N PHE A 92 6.03 34.71 13.03
CA PHE A 92 7.27 35.38 12.62
C PHE A 92 7.69 36.52 13.58
N SER A 93 6.81 36.96 14.50
CA SER A 93 7.07 38.02 15.48
C SER A 93 7.97 37.62 16.65
N ALA A 94 8.47 36.37 16.73
CA ALA A 94 9.34 35.92 17.81
C ALA A 94 10.84 36.24 17.62
N LEU A 95 11.21 36.97 16.57
CA LEU A 95 12.56 37.54 16.43
C LEU A 95 12.59 38.93 17.10
N LEU A 96 12.88 38.97 18.40
CA LEU A 96 13.27 40.21 19.06
C LEU A 96 14.59 40.71 18.44
N PRO A 97 14.73 42.02 18.16
CA PRO A 97 15.97 42.56 17.64
C PRO A 97 17.07 42.42 18.70
N ILE A 98 18.23 41.91 18.26
CA ILE A 98 19.46 41.87 19.05
C ILE A 98 19.81 43.33 19.38
N GLY A 99 19.65 43.71 20.65
CA GLY A 99 20.08 45.01 21.16
C GLY A 99 21.60 45.07 21.15
N VAL A 100 22.13 46.03 20.42
CA VAL A 100 23.55 46.41 20.40
C VAL A 100 23.82 47.29 21.62
N ASP A 101 24.75 46.86 22.49
CA ASP A 101 25.39 47.70 23.49
C ASP A 101 26.30 48.72 22.80
N ALA A 102 26.20 50.01 23.17
CA ALA A 102 27.29 50.97 22.98
C ALA A 102 27.08 52.26 23.80
N ASP A 103 28.19 52.65 24.46
CA ASP A 103 28.58 53.95 25.01
C ASP A 103 27.79 54.55 26.19
N ARG A 104 28.38 54.75 27.37
CA ARG A 104 29.56 55.59 27.78
C ARG A 104 29.16 57.04 28.06
N THR A 105 29.91 57.61 29.00
CA THR A 105 30.02 59.00 29.48
C THR A 105 29.05 59.32 30.61
N ASP A 106 29.51 59.24 31.85
CA ASP A 106 30.24 60.31 32.58
C ASP A 106 29.25 61.45 32.89
N ASP A 107 28.83 61.61 34.14
CA ASP A 107 28.94 62.91 34.79
C ASP A 107 28.74 62.81 36.30
N ASP A 108 29.64 63.48 37.00
CA ASP A 108 29.74 63.66 38.44
C ASP A 108 28.63 64.58 38.96
N SER A 109 28.20 64.37 40.20
CA SER A 109 27.67 65.43 41.08
C SER A 109 27.65 64.95 42.53
N GLU A 110 28.71 65.31 43.26
CA GLU A 110 28.74 65.44 44.73
C GLU A 110 27.90 66.65 45.18
N ASP A 111 27.20 66.53 46.32
CA ASP A 111 27.10 67.51 47.44
C ASP A 111 26.13 66.90 48.49
N ASP A 112 26.48 66.51 49.72
CA ASP A 112 26.84 67.36 50.89
C ASP A 112 25.75 68.45 51.13
N GLY A 113 25.10 68.60 52.28
CA GLY A 113 25.39 68.10 53.61
C GLY A 113 24.25 68.39 54.60
N THR A 114 24.38 67.71 55.73
CA THR A 114 23.60 67.88 56.95
C THR A 114 23.83 69.26 57.55
N GLN A 115 22.75 69.95 57.92
CA GLN A 115 22.77 71.16 58.75
C GLN A 115 23.25 70.83 60.17
N ASP A 116 24.41 71.37 60.57
CA ASP A 116 24.68 72.21 61.77
C ASP A 116 26.18 72.33 62.08
#